data_AF-A0A3D1LJN3-F1
#
_entry.id   AF-A0A3D1LJN3-F1
#
_cell.length_a   1.000
_cell.length_b   1.000
_cell.length_c   1.000
_cell.angle_alpha   90.00
_cell.angle_beta   90.00
_cell.angle_gamma   90.00
#
_symmetry.space_group_name_H-M   'P 1'
#
loop_
_entity.id
_entity.type
_entity.pdbx_description
1 polymer ?
#
loop_
_entity_poly.entity_id
_entity_poly.type
_entity_poly.pdbx_seq_one_letter_code
_entity_poly.pdbx_strand_id
1 'polypeptide(L)'
;MKQQLTRYVVLFALLAFSLPVADAAMQCNGCHGTTTPVDYRPLDEASRNPATGGFQGNHRTHMDAPAAPSACGTCHPGSPAYISGHRNGKIKISSRINNSPLITTYKNSTSAFNQSATPAQGSCNYVNCHFENVTPAWGSNPAATSCTTCHTTPPNGGSSGAAGSHAKHAQYFPGTSNCLKCHANNTGFQHATSAGNRNLAISFAAAPNNGSGVYSGALNDYLPSQTNSFGNCTATYCHSPGTKSASFNPPNQIATWGGTLGCAGCHAAT
;
A
#
# COMPACT_ATOMS: atom_id res chain seq x y z
N MET A 1 9.92 -55.90 51.20
CA MET A 1 9.38 -54.53 51.40
C MET A 1 10.37 -53.40 51.10
N LYS A 2 11.60 -53.38 51.65
CA LYS A 2 12.54 -52.24 51.46
C LYS A 2 12.92 -51.94 50.00
N GLN A 3 13.17 -52.95 49.16
CA GLN A 3 13.54 -52.74 47.74
C GLN A 3 12.39 -52.21 46.86
N GLN A 4 11.13 -52.52 47.19
CA GLN A 4 10.00 -51.97 46.45
C GLN A 4 9.77 -50.50 46.77
N LEU A 5 9.95 -50.10 48.04
CA LEU A 5 9.83 -48.70 48.45
C LEU A 5 10.87 -47.80 47.75
N THR A 6 12.12 -48.26 47.61
CA THR A 6 13.17 -47.51 46.91
C THR A 6 12.88 -47.36 45.42
N ARG A 7 12.31 -48.39 44.76
CA ARG A 7 11.90 -48.31 43.35
C ARG A 7 10.78 -47.30 43.13
N TYR A 8 9.78 -47.25 44.01
CA TYR A 8 8.69 -46.28 43.89
C TYR A 8 9.16 -44.85 44.14
N VAL A 9 10.04 -44.61 45.11
CA VAL A 9 10.61 -43.28 45.38
C VAL A 9 11.46 -42.76 44.22
N VAL A 10 12.27 -43.62 43.60
CA VAL A 10 13.09 -43.25 42.43
C VAL A 10 12.22 -42.99 41.20
N LEU A 11 11.16 -43.77 40.97
CA LEU A 11 10.21 -43.53 39.87
C LEU A 11 9.44 -42.21 40.06
N PHE A 12 9.02 -41.91 41.29
CA PHE A 12 8.32 -40.65 41.61
C PHE A 12 9.23 -39.43 41.48
N ALA A 13 10.50 -39.55 41.88
CA ALA A 13 11.49 -38.49 41.69
C ALA A 13 11.78 -38.25 40.20
N LEU A 14 11.93 -39.30 39.40
CA LEU A 14 12.15 -39.17 37.95
C LEU A 14 10.95 -38.52 37.24
N LEU A 15 9.72 -38.85 37.65
CA LEU A 15 8.50 -38.22 37.14
C LEU A 15 8.35 -36.74 37.54
N ALA A 16 8.80 -36.38 38.76
CA ALA A 16 8.76 -35.00 39.24
C ALA A 16 9.80 -34.09 38.55
N PHE A 17 10.94 -34.63 38.12
CA PHE A 17 11.99 -33.89 37.41
C PHE A 17 11.84 -33.90 35.88
N SER A 18 10.91 -34.69 35.32
CA SER A 18 10.64 -34.74 33.87
C SER A 18 9.48 -33.87 33.41
N LEU A 19 8.87 -33.06 34.28
CA LEU A 19 7.85 -32.12 33.85
C LEU A 19 8.53 -30.98 33.08
N PRO A 20 8.32 -30.83 31.76
CA PRO A 20 8.74 -29.62 31.09
C PRO A 20 8.02 -28.47 31.79
N VAL A 21 8.80 -27.52 32.33
CA VAL A 21 8.26 -26.20 32.65
C VAL A 21 7.70 -25.64 31.34
N ALA A 22 6.38 -25.74 31.20
CA ALA A 22 5.64 -25.09 30.14
C ALA A 22 5.64 -23.60 30.46
N ASP A 23 6.76 -22.92 30.24
CA ASP A 23 6.77 -21.47 30.14
C ASP A 23 5.90 -21.13 28.94
N ALA A 24 4.67 -20.68 29.21
CA ALA A 24 3.78 -20.19 28.18
C ALA A 24 4.49 -19.00 27.50
N ALA A 25 5.04 -19.23 26.32
CA ALA A 25 5.74 -18.20 25.56
C ALA A 25 4.78 -17.02 25.36
N MET A 26 5.08 -15.88 25.98
CA MET A 26 4.27 -14.67 25.86
C MET A 26 4.26 -14.24 24.39
N GLN A 27 3.11 -14.41 23.78
CA GLN A 27 2.81 -14.06 22.40
C GLN A 27 2.71 -12.53 22.24
N CYS A 28 2.85 -12.02 21.02
CA CYS A 28 2.73 -10.57 20.76
C CYS A 28 1.41 -9.99 21.28
N ASN A 29 0.30 -10.74 21.24
CA ASN A 29 -1.01 -10.33 21.73
C ASN A 29 -1.19 -10.33 23.24
N GLY A 30 -0.19 -10.81 23.98
CA GLY A 30 -0.08 -10.55 25.42
C GLY A 30 0.37 -9.11 25.74
N CYS A 31 0.88 -8.37 24.76
CA CYS A 31 1.28 -6.95 24.90
C CYS A 31 0.65 -6.03 23.84
N HIS A 32 0.20 -6.58 22.72
CA HIS A 32 -0.30 -5.86 21.54
C HIS A 32 -1.53 -6.55 20.93
N GLY A 33 -2.72 -6.00 21.15
CA GLY A 33 -3.94 -6.53 20.55
C GLY A 33 -4.74 -7.45 21.47
N THR A 34 -5.38 -8.49 20.93
CA THR A 34 -6.39 -9.29 21.65
C THR A 34 -6.09 -10.79 21.61
N THR A 35 -6.51 -11.50 22.66
CA THR A 35 -6.36 -12.96 22.78
C THR A 35 -7.56 -13.74 22.27
N THR A 36 -8.75 -13.16 22.30
CA THR A 36 -9.99 -13.81 21.83
C THR A 36 -10.88 -12.81 21.08
N PRO A 37 -10.93 -12.86 19.73
CA PRO A 37 -10.07 -13.65 18.85
C PRO A 37 -8.60 -13.20 18.94
N VAL A 38 -7.68 -14.10 18.59
CA VAL A 38 -6.25 -13.77 18.48
C VAL A 38 -6.06 -12.73 17.38
N ASP A 39 -5.60 -11.55 17.76
CA ASP A 39 -5.26 -10.48 16.84
C ASP A 39 -4.05 -9.72 17.39
N TYR A 40 -2.98 -9.68 16.62
CA TYR A 40 -1.73 -9.05 17.03
C TYR A 40 -1.68 -7.55 16.74
N ARG A 41 -2.72 -7.00 16.09
CA ARG A 41 -2.82 -5.54 15.84
C ARG A 41 -3.09 -4.82 17.16
N PRO A 42 -2.26 -3.84 17.56
CA PRO A 42 -2.56 -2.96 18.67
C PRO A 42 -3.99 -2.41 18.58
N LEU A 43 -4.66 -2.27 19.73
CA LEU A 43 -5.87 -1.47 19.78
C LEU A 43 -5.48 0.00 19.62
N ASP A 44 -6.22 0.73 18.79
CA ASP A 44 -5.99 2.16 18.57
C ASP A 44 -6.70 2.93 19.70
N GLU A 45 -5.92 3.41 20.67
CA GLU A 45 -6.40 4.12 21.86
C GLU A 45 -5.74 5.49 22.00
N ALA A 46 -6.32 6.42 22.75
CA ALA A 46 -5.76 7.77 22.91
C ALA A 46 -4.35 7.77 23.55
N SER A 47 -4.01 6.72 24.30
CA SER A 47 -2.75 6.55 25.01
C SER A 47 -2.37 5.07 25.12
N ARG A 48 -1.20 4.78 25.70
CA ARG A 48 -0.79 3.40 25.96
C ARG A 48 -1.63 2.80 27.08
N ASN A 49 -2.29 1.68 26.79
CA ASN A 49 -3.08 0.91 27.75
C ASN A 49 -2.50 -0.49 27.91
N PRO A 50 -1.75 -0.76 29.00
CA PRO A 50 -1.13 -2.06 29.23
C PRO A 50 -2.12 -3.20 29.44
N ALA A 51 -3.35 -2.91 29.87
CA ALA A 51 -4.36 -3.95 30.14
C ALA A 51 -4.98 -4.50 28.85
N THR A 52 -5.09 -3.65 27.83
CA THR A 52 -5.67 -4.01 26.53
C THR A 52 -4.61 -4.19 25.44
N GLY A 53 -3.35 -3.81 25.70
CA GLY A 53 -2.32 -3.72 24.68
C GLY A 53 -2.57 -2.59 23.68
N GLY A 54 -3.37 -1.59 24.05
CA GLY A 54 -3.72 -0.43 23.23
C GLY A 54 -2.60 0.61 23.18
N PHE A 55 -2.48 1.29 22.05
CA PHE A 55 -1.51 2.35 21.81
C PHE A 55 -2.12 3.43 20.93
N GLN A 56 -1.61 4.65 21.05
CA GLN A 56 -1.95 5.72 20.13
C GLN A 56 -1.44 5.42 18.72
N GLY A 57 -2.36 5.45 17.76
CA GLY A 57 -2.08 5.13 16.38
C GLY A 57 -3.33 4.78 15.59
N ASN A 58 -3.11 4.18 14.42
CA ASN A 58 -4.13 3.73 13.49
C ASN A 58 -3.79 2.33 12.95
N HIS A 59 -3.23 1.43 13.77
CA HIS A 59 -2.80 0.09 13.34
C HIS A 59 -3.96 -0.71 12.76
N ARG A 60 -5.16 -0.62 13.34
CA ARG A 60 -6.33 -1.41 12.90
C ARG A 60 -6.90 -0.92 11.57
N THR A 61 -6.60 0.32 11.18
CA THR A 61 -6.99 0.83 9.85
C THR A 61 -5.94 0.55 8.78
N HIS A 62 -4.72 0.17 9.16
CA HIS A 62 -3.62 -0.11 8.22
C HIS A 62 -3.41 -1.60 7.93
N MET A 63 -4.18 -2.47 8.59
CA MET A 63 -3.99 -3.91 8.55
C MET A 63 -5.34 -4.63 8.65
N ASP A 64 -5.53 -5.69 7.89
CA ASP A 64 -6.73 -6.52 7.95
C ASP A 64 -6.84 -7.28 9.29
N ALA A 65 -8.07 -7.59 9.67
CA ALA A 65 -8.39 -8.35 10.88
C ALA A 65 -8.55 -9.85 10.57
N PRO A 66 -8.00 -10.76 11.39
CA PRO A 66 -6.91 -10.57 12.35
C PRO A 66 -5.55 -10.55 11.66
N ALA A 67 -4.54 -9.90 12.25
CA ALA A 67 -3.18 -9.93 11.68
C ALA A 67 -2.25 -10.87 12.46
N ALA A 68 -1.36 -11.57 11.75
CA ALA A 68 -0.25 -12.36 12.29
C ALA A 68 1.05 -11.52 12.44
N PRO A 69 2.07 -11.96 13.22
CA PRO A 69 3.32 -11.22 13.39
C PRO A 69 4.06 -10.87 12.10
N SER A 70 3.88 -11.68 11.04
CA SER A 70 4.45 -11.43 9.72
C SER A 70 3.89 -10.20 9.03
N ALA A 71 2.62 -9.88 9.26
CA ALA A 71 1.96 -8.71 8.67
C ALA A 71 2.57 -7.39 9.21
N CYS A 72 3.11 -7.41 10.43
CA CYS A 72 3.80 -6.25 11.01
C CYS A 72 5.14 -5.96 10.31
N GLY A 73 5.72 -6.96 9.61
CA GLY A 73 7.08 -6.90 9.06
C GLY A 73 7.27 -5.84 7.97
N THR A 74 6.16 -5.48 7.29
CA THR A 74 6.11 -4.40 6.31
C THR A 74 6.59 -3.06 6.89
N CYS A 75 6.23 -2.80 8.15
CA CYS A 75 6.59 -1.56 8.85
C CYS A 75 7.68 -1.81 9.90
N HIS A 76 7.64 -2.94 10.60
CA HIS A 76 8.51 -3.28 11.73
C HIS A 76 9.42 -4.47 11.36
N PRO A 77 10.59 -4.21 10.75
CA PRO A 77 11.46 -5.28 10.27
C PRO A 77 11.90 -6.21 11.41
N GLY A 78 11.79 -7.51 11.16
CA GLY A 78 12.10 -8.56 12.15
C GLY A 78 10.93 -8.98 13.04
N SER A 79 9.75 -8.36 12.90
CA SER A 79 8.56 -8.75 13.68
C SER A 79 8.14 -10.23 13.61
N PRO A 80 8.33 -10.98 12.50
CA PRO A 80 7.98 -12.41 12.50
C PRO A 80 8.79 -13.24 13.51
N ALA A 81 9.97 -12.76 13.90
CA ALA A 81 10.88 -13.45 14.83
C ALA A 81 10.82 -12.87 16.25
N TYR A 82 9.92 -11.92 16.53
CA TYR A 82 9.82 -11.30 17.84
C TYR A 82 9.24 -12.27 18.87
N ILE A 83 9.99 -12.43 19.96
CA ILE A 83 9.56 -13.08 21.19
C ILE A 83 9.51 -12.05 22.31
N SER A 84 9.04 -12.41 23.50
CA SER A 84 8.83 -11.49 24.64
C SER A 84 10.06 -10.64 25.01
N GLY A 85 11.27 -11.13 24.69
CA GLY A 85 12.55 -10.45 24.90
C GLY A 85 12.91 -9.33 23.90
N HIS A 86 12.12 -9.07 22.86
CA HIS A 86 12.44 -8.00 21.88
C HIS A 86 12.27 -6.57 22.45
N ARG A 87 11.82 -6.44 23.71
CA ARG A 87 11.65 -5.19 24.47
C ARG A 87 12.99 -4.55 24.83
N ASN A 88 13.61 -3.86 23.89
CA ASN A 88 14.87 -3.13 24.10
C ASN A 88 14.67 -1.60 24.23
N GLY A 89 13.44 -1.16 24.50
CA GLY A 89 13.07 0.26 24.61
C GLY A 89 13.03 1.02 23.28
N LYS A 90 13.20 0.33 22.14
CA LYS A 90 13.16 0.94 20.81
C LYS A 90 12.05 0.33 19.95
N ILE A 91 11.43 1.16 19.13
CA ILE A 91 10.55 0.74 18.03
C ILE A 91 11.35 0.87 16.75
N LYS A 92 11.55 -0.26 16.05
CA LYS A 92 12.18 -0.28 14.74
C LYS A 92 11.13 -0.05 13.66
N ILE A 93 11.43 0.79 12.69
CA ILE A 93 10.65 1.00 11.48
C ILE A 93 11.53 0.72 10.25
N SER A 94 10.93 0.20 9.19
CA SER A 94 11.63 -0.01 7.92
C SER A 94 11.99 1.33 7.29
N SER A 95 13.22 1.46 6.78
CA SER A 95 13.64 2.60 5.97
C SER A 95 13.07 2.56 4.55
N ARG A 96 12.31 1.52 4.19
CA ARG A 96 11.70 1.30 2.86
C ARG A 96 10.36 0.59 3.03
N ILE A 97 9.39 1.26 3.66
CA ILE A 97 8.08 0.64 3.92
C ILE A 97 7.40 0.30 2.59
N ASN A 98 6.90 -0.93 2.49
CA ASN A 98 6.28 -1.49 1.29
C ASN A 98 7.16 -1.34 0.03
N ASN A 99 8.46 -1.63 0.17
CA ASN A 99 9.44 -1.56 -0.91
C ASN A 99 9.53 -0.18 -1.58
N SER A 100 9.36 0.91 -0.82
CA SER A 100 9.50 2.25 -1.39
C SER A 100 10.88 2.43 -2.06
N PRO A 101 10.92 2.98 -3.29
CA PRO A 101 12.17 3.33 -3.97
C PRO A 101 12.96 4.40 -3.22
N LEU A 102 12.26 5.31 -2.54
CA LEU A 102 12.85 6.32 -1.67
C LEU A 102 13.05 5.81 -0.24
N ILE A 103 13.86 6.53 0.52
CA ILE A 103 14.06 6.23 1.94
C ILE A 103 12.87 6.77 2.73
N THR A 104 12.08 5.86 3.27
CA THR A 104 10.99 6.17 4.19
C THR A 104 11.50 6.76 5.49
N THR A 105 10.82 7.80 5.97
CA THR A 105 11.04 8.35 7.31
C THR A 105 9.75 8.36 8.12
N TYR A 106 9.88 8.17 9.44
CA TYR A 106 8.85 8.44 10.43
C TYR A 106 9.45 9.29 11.54
N LYS A 107 8.87 10.47 11.80
CA LYS A 107 9.45 11.47 12.72
C LYS A 107 10.92 11.78 12.41
N ASN A 108 11.25 11.88 11.12
CA ASN A 108 12.62 12.05 10.63
C ASN A 108 13.60 10.92 11.00
N SER A 109 13.11 9.77 11.48
CA SER A 109 13.90 8.55 11.70
C SER A 109 13.68 7.56 10.57
N THR A 110 14.75 6.88 10.16
CA THR A 110 14.74 5.83 9.13
C THR A 110 14.95 4.43 9.71
N SER A 111 15.17 4.31 11.02
CA SER A 111 15.58 3.05 11.63
C SER A 111 14.82 2.79 12.93
N ALA A 112 15.33 3.20 14.08
CA ALA A 112 14.68 2.99 15.36
C ALA A 112 14.45 4.31 16.08
N PHE A 113 13.42 4.37 16.89
CA PHE A 113 13.15 5.48 17.81
C PHE A 113 12.81 4.94 19.20
N ASN A 114 13.06 5.74 20.22
CA ASN A 114 12.82 5.32 21.61
C ASN A 114 11.31 5.24 21.90
N GLN A 115 10.92 4.24 22.68
CA GLN A 115 9.59 4.17 23.27
C GLN A 115 9.44 5.26 24.34
N SER A 116 8.25 5.87 24.40
CA SER A 116 7.88 6.85 25.42
C SER A 116 6.47 6.53 25.95
N ALA A 117 6.22 6.83 27.22
CA ALA A 117 4.88 6.78 27.80
C ALA A 117 3.95 7.88 27.24
N THR A 118 4.54 8.97 26.74
CA THR A 118 3.87 10.10 26.09
C THR A 118 4.43 10.29 24.68
N PRO A 119 4.12 9.37 23.75
CA PRO A 119 4.68 9.44 22.40
C PRO A 119 4.11 10.65 21.67
N ALA A 120 4.96 11.58 21.25
CA ALA A 120 4.59 12.53 20.21
C ALA A 120 4.43 11.75 18.90
N GLN A 121 3.27 11.79 18.26
CA GLN A 121 3.10 11.17 16.95
C GLN A 121 3.77 12.01 15.86
N GLY A 122 4.11 11.41 14.74
CA GLY A 122 4.59 12.17 13.58
C GLY A 122 4.09 11.60 12.27
N SER A 123 4.56 12.18 11.18
CA SER A 123 4.19 11.78 9.84
C SER A 123 5.15 10.75 9.28
N CYS A 124 4.64 9.94 8.37
CA CYS A 124 5.44 9.16 7.44
C CYS A 124 5.75 10.03 6.22
N ASN A 125 6.93 9.83 5.63
CA ASN A 125 7.30 10.40 4.34
C ASN A 125 7.88 9.32 3.44
N TYR A 126 7.74 9.48 2.13
CA TYR A 126 8.31 8.58 1.12
C TYR A 126 7.91 7.11 1.37
N VAL A 127 6.62 6.89 1.65
CA VAL A 127 6.05 5.54 1.75
C VAL A 127 5.36 5.22 0.46
N ASN A 128 5.60 4.03 -0.09
CA ASN A 128 4.96 3.57 -1.32
C ASN A 128 3.42 3.57 -1.19
N CYS A 129 2.91 3.16 -0.02
CA CYS A 129 1.48 3.18 0.29
C CYS A 129 0.80 4.56 0.21
N HIS A 130 1.56 5.64 0.35
CA HIS A 130 1.04 7.01 0.37
C HIS A 130 1.56 7.83 -0.82
N PHE A 131 1.89 7.14 -1.93
CA PHE A 131 2.40 7.76 -3.16
C PHE A 131 3.58 8.71 -2.92
N GLU A 132 4.43 8.35 -1.94
CA GLU A 132 5.61 9.10 -1.54
C GLU A 132 5.33 10.53 -1.04
N ASN A 133 4.08 10.82 -0.69
CA ASN A 133 3.69 12.08 -0.09
C ASN A 133 3.86 12.06 1.44
N VAL A 134 3.98 13.25 2.02
CA VAL A 134 3.96 13.42 3.47
C VAL A 134 2.56 13.13 4.00
N THR A 135 2.45 12.22 4.97
CA THR A 135 1.16 11.87 5.57
C THR A 135 0.75 12.88 6.64
N PRO A 136 -0.53 12.91 7.04
CA PRO A 136 -0.92 13.41 8.36
C PRO A 136 -0.16 12.70 9.48
N ALA A 137 -0.18 13.27 10.69
CA ALA A 137 0.41 12.64 11.85
C ALA A 137 -0.24 11.27 12.12
N TRP A 138 0.55 10.26 12.46
CA TRP A 138 0.07 8.94 12.85
C TRP A 138 -0.96 9.02 13.98
N GLY A 139 -2.05 8.26 13.88
CA GLY A 139 -3.19 8.34 14.81
C GLY A 139 -4.17 9.49 14.53
N SER A 140 -3.96 10.28 13.47
CA SER A 140 -4.97 11.27 13.01
C SER A 140 -6.25 10.57 12.55
N ASN A 141 -7.40 11.26 12.65
CA ASN A 141 -8.71 10.70 12.31
C ASN A 141 -8.74 10.11 10.88
N PRO A 142 -8.89 8.78 10.71
CA PRO A 142 -8.92 8.14 9.40
C PRO A 142 -10.07 8.63 8.51
N ALA A 143 -11.19 9.04 9.10
CA ALA A 143 -12.36 9.55 8.36
C ALA A 143 -12.09 10.86 7.62
N ALA A 144 -10.98 11.56 7.92
CA ALA A 144 -10.53 12.71 7.15
C ALA A 144 -9.87 12.33 5.80
N THR A 145 -9.60 11.04 5.57
CA THR A 145 -9.04 10.54 4.32
C THR A 145 -10.15 10.24 3.32
N SER A 146 -10.15 10.93 2.19
CA SER A 146 -11.08 10.70 1.09
C SER A 146 -10.30 10.28 -0.16
N CYS A 147 -11.02 9.95 -1.24
CA CYS A 147 -10.38 9.64 -2.52
C CYS A 147 -9.47 10.78 -3.00
N THR A 148 -9.85 12.04 -2.72
CA THR A 148 -9.09 13.23 -3.15
C THR A 148 -7.85 13.50 -2.30
N THR A 149 -7.72 12.85 -1.14
CA THR A 149 -6.50 12.92 -0.32
C THR A 149 -5.30 12.32 -1.06
N CYS A 150 -5.53 11.29 -1.89
CA CYS A 150 -4.48 10.63 -2.67
C CYS A 150 -4.59 10.90 -4.17
N HIS A 151 -5.82 10.99 -4.72
CA HIS A 151 -6.06 11.18 -6.14
C HIS A 151 -6.50 12.62 -6.44
N THR A 152 -5.58 13.44 -6.96
CA THR A 152 -5.97 14.69 -7.63
C THR A 152 -6.61 14.39 -8.98
N THR A 153 -7.48 15.26 -9.49
CA THR A 153 -8.06 15.12 -10.85
C THR A 153 -7.79 16.37 -11.69
N PRO A 154 -7.02 16.27 -12.79
CA PRO A 154 -6.25 15.09 -13.21
C PRO A 154 -5.13 14.73 -12.20
N PRO A 155 -4.65 13.47 -12.19
CA PRO A 155 -3.51 13.10 -11.37
C PRO A 155 -2.29 13.96 -11.73
N ASN A 156 -1.64 14.54 -10.73
CA ASN A 156 -0.37 15.21 -10.92
C ASN A 156 0.70 14.17 -11.32
N GLY A 157 0.96 14.02 -12.61
CA GLY A 157 2.35 13.89 -13.05
C GLY A 157 2.99 15.27 -12.92
N GLY A 158 4.28 15.36 -12.64
CA GLY A 158 4.97 16.66 -12.56
C GLY A 158 4.80 17.53 -13.82
N SER A 159 5.34 18.74 -13.75
CA SER A 159 5.24 19.80 -14.77
C SER A 159 5.76 19.43 -16.18
N SER A 160 6.35 18.25 -16.36
CA SER A 160 6.76 17.66 -17.63
C SER A 160 6.47 16.14 -17.61
N GLY A 161 5.80 15.61 -18.65
CA GLY A 161 5.25 14.26 -18.66
C GLY A 161 3.73 14.24 -18.42
N ALA A 162 3.12 13.06 -18.23
CA ALA A 162 1.67 12.71 -18.09
C ALA A 162 0.61 13.83 -17.88
N ALA A 163 0.91 14.89 -17.13
CA ALA A 163 0.10 16.11 -17.03
C ALA A 163 -0.24 16.72 -18.41
N GLY A 164 0.70 16.70 -19.36
CA GLY A 164 0.47 17.24 -20.72
C GLY A 164 -0.64 16.49 -21.47
N SER A 165 -0.62 15.15 -21.46
CA SER A 165 -1.64 14.34 -22.10
C SER A 165 -2.99 14.41 -21.37
N HIS A 166 -3.01 14.42 -20.03
CA HIS A 166 -4.25 14.67 -19.29
C HIS A 166 -4.84 16.04 -19.60
N ALA A 167 -4.03 17.10 -19.67
CA ALA A 167 -4.49 18.43 -20.02
C ALA A 167 -5.13 18.46 -21.42
N LYS A 168 -4.53 17.77 -22.40
CA LYS A 168 -5.12 17.64 -23.75
C LYS A 168 -6.46 16.92 -23.73
N HIS A 169 -6.57 15.79 -23.03
CA HIS A 169 -7.84 15.07 -22.93
C HIS A 169 -8.89 15.88 -22.15
N ALA A 170 -8.51 16.60 -21.11
CA ALA A 170 -9.40 17.43 -20.30
C ALA A 170 -10.05 18.58 -21.10
N GLN A 171 -9.42 19.03 -22.20
CA GLN A 171 -10.03 20.01 -23.11
C GLN A 171 -11.27 19.47 -23.82
N TYR A 172 -11.31 18.17 -24.11
CA TYR A 172 -12.44 17.51 -24.80
C TYR A 172 -13.35 16.74 -23.84
N PHE A 173 -12.80 16.31 -22.71
CA PHE A 173 -13.45 15.46 -21.72
C PHE A 173 -13.31 16.09 -20.31
N PRO A 174 -13.93 17.25 -20.08
CA PRO A 174 -13.80 17.95 -18.80
C PRO A 174 -14.56 17.25 -17.68
N GLY A 175 -14.07 17.37 -16.45
CA GLY A 175 -14.73 16.82 -15.26
C GLY A 175 -14.43 15.35 -14.96
N THR A 176 -14.52 14.99 -13.69
CA THR A 176 -14.11 13.68 -13.14
C THR A 176 -14.90 12.49 -13.70
N SER A 177 -16.17 12.70 -14.07
CA SER A 177 -17.01 11.65 -14.67
C SER A 177 -16.46 11.16 -16.01
N ASN A 178 -15.73 12.01 -16.74
CA ASN A 178 -15.15 11.66 -18.02
C ASN A 178 -13.81 10.92 -17.90
N CYS A 179 -13.19 10.87 -16.73
CA CYS A 179 -12.05 9.97 -16.48
C CYS A 179 -12.44 8.51 -16.75
N LEU A 180 -13.72 8.16 -16.56
CA LEU A 180 -14.27 6.83 -16.81
C LEU A 180 -14.24 6.39 -18.27
N LYS A 181 -13.94 7.30 -19.19
CA LYS A 181 -13.72 6.97 -20.60
C LYS A 181 -12.44 6.16 -20.83
N CYS A 182 -11.46 6.29 -19.92
CA CYS A 182 -10.17 5.60 -20.00
C CYS A 182 -9.87 4.80 -18.73
N HIS A 183 -10.39 5.19 -17.56
CA HIS A 183 -10.10 4.56 -16.28
C HIS A 183 -11.33 3.90 -15.68
N ALA A 184 -11.23 2.63 -15.29
CA ALA A 184 -12.32 1.98 -14.57
C ALA A 184 -12.56 2.69 -13.22
N ASN A 185 -13.83 2.90 -12.86
CA ASN A 185 -14.17 3.52 -11.58
C ASN A 185 -13.81 2.58 -10.42
N ASN A 186 -13.11 3.10 -9.42
CA ASN A 186 -12.93 2.43 -8.14
C ASN A 186 -13.89 3.07 -7.15
N THR A 187 -15.01 2.41 -6.86
CA THR A 187 -16.10 2.95 -6.03
C THR A 187 -15.89 2.78 -4.52
N GLY A 188 -14.77 2.20 -4.10
CA GLY A 188 -14.44 1.98 -2.70
C GLY A 188 -12.96 2.18 -2.41
N PHE A 189 -12.66 2.63 -1.19
CA PHE A 189 -11.30 2.68 -0.67
C PHE A 189 -10.72 1.26 -0.60
N GLN A 190 -9.49 1.09 -1.07
CA GLN A 190 -8.75 -0.16 -0.99
C GLN A 190 -7.35 0.20 -0.48
N HIS A 191 -6.89 -0.50 0.55
CA HIS A 191 -5.64 -0.14 1.22
C HIS A 191 -4.44 -0.38 0.28
N ALA A 192 -3.42 0.48 0.33
CA ALA A 192 -2.26 0.34 -0.56
C ALA A 192 -1.37 -0.88 -0.22
N THR A 193 -1.56 -1.54 0.93
CA THR A 193 -0.99 -2.87 1.21
C THR A 193 -1.82 -4.00 0.62
N SER A 194 -3.10 -3.77 0.30
CA SER A 194 -3.86 -4.59 -0.64
C SER A 194 -3.39 -4.36 -2.08
N ALA A 195 -2.60 -3.30 -2.33
CA ALA A 195 -1.97 -3.01 -3.61
C ALA A 195 -0.60 -3.71 -3.74
N GLY A 196 -0.66 -5.03 -3.85
CA GLY A 196 0.36 -5.82 -4.56
C GLY A 196 -0.01 -6.06 -6.03
N ASN A 197 -1.20 -5.63 -6.48
CA ASN A 197 -1.78 -5.97 -7.78
C ASN A 197 -2.73 -4.88 -8.32
N ARG A 198 -2.36 -3.60 -8.28
CA ARG A 198 -3.18 -2.55 -8.90
C ARG A 198 -2.38 -1.69 -9.85
N ASN A 199 -1.99 -2.35 -10.94
CA ASN A 199 -1.82 -1.70 -12.22
C ASN A 199 -2.91 -0.63 -12.41
N LEU A 200 -2.55 0.56 -12.92
CA LEU A 200 -3.48 1.54 -13.45
C LEU A 200 -4.52 0.82 -14.30
N ALA A 201 -5.78 0.91 -13.91
CA ALA A 201 -6.86 0.32 -14.68
C ALA A 201 -7.13 1.21 -15.89
N ILE A 202 -6.60 0.81 -17.04
CA ILE A 202 -6.83 1.51 -18.31
C ILE A 202 -7.70 0.62 -19.19
N SER A 203 -8.86 1.15 -19.61
CA SER A 203 -9.82 0.49 -20.47
C SER A 203 -10.53 1.52 -21.33
N PHE A 204 -10.70 1.18 -22.61
CA PHE A 204 -11.41 2.02 -23.58
C PHE A 204 -12.84 1.49 -23.82
N ALA A 205 -13.48 0.99 -22.77
CA ALA A 205 -14.84 0.42 -22.83
C ALA A 205 -15.93 1.46 -23.18
N ALA A 206 -15.71 2.73 -22.86
CA ALA A 206 -16.70 3.77 -23.12
C ALA A 206 -16.83 4.09 -24.62
N ALA A 207 -18.03 4.51 -25.03
CA ALA A 207 -18.24 5.08 -26.36
C ALA A 207 -17.33 6.31 -26.60
N PRO A 208 -16.81 6.50 -27.82
CA PRO A 208 -17.11 5.74 -29.05
C PRO A 208 -16.25 4.47 -29.26
N ASN A 209 -15.28 4.20 -28.39
CA ASN A 209 -14.38 3.06 -28.53
C ASN A 209 -15.09 1.72 -28.27
N ASN A 210 -16.10 1.68 -27.38
CA ASN A 210 -16.92 0.49 -27.12
C ASN A 210 -16.09 -0.79 -26.86
N GLY A 211 -14.97 -0.65 -26.16
CA GLY A 211 -14.04 -1.74 -25.84
C GLY A 211 -12.88 -1.90 -26.83
N SER A 212 -12.84 -1.13 -27.92
CA SER A 212 -11.68 -1.09 -28.82
C SER A 212 -10.56 -0.25 -28.23
N GLY A 213 -9.33 -0.69 -28.41
CA GLY A 213 -8.14 0.09 -28.08
C GLY A 213 -7.32 -0.51 -26.96
N VAL A 214 -6.02 -0.22 -26.98
CA VAL A 214 -5.04 -0.79 -26.05
C VAL A 214 -4.04 0.29 -25.66
N TYR A 215 -3.65 0.29 -24.39
CA TYR A 215 -2.50 1.02 -23.89
C TYR A 215 -1.37 0.03 -23.60
N SER A 216 -0.21 0.22 -24.22
CA SER A 216 0.90 -0.73 -24.14
C SER A 216 1.91 -0.44 -23.03
N GLY A 217 1.67 0.60 -22.23
CA GLY A 217 2.66 1.08 -21.25
C GLY A 217 2.62 0.29 -19.96
N ALA A 218 3.63 0.51 -19.14
CA ALA A 218 3.60 0.02 -17.77
C ALA A 218 2.40 0.64 -17.03
N LEU A 219 1.83 -0.14 -16.13
CA LEU A 219 0.67 0.25 -15.34
C LEU A 219 1.03 0.37 -13.85
N ASN A 220 2.24 0.00 -13.46
CA ASN A 220 2.73 -0.04 -12.08
C ASN A 220 3.90 0.91 -11.82
N ASP A 221 4.18 1.80 -12.76
CA ASP A 221 5.19 2.85 -12.67
C ASP A 221 4.51 4.20 -12.39
N TYR A 222 3.75 4.30 -11.30
CA TYR A 222 2.97 5.50 -10.96
C TYR A 222 3.55 6.32 -9.81
N LEU A 223 4.66 5.88 -9.20
CA LEU A 223 5.30 6.65 -8.13
C LEU A 223 6.12 7.82 -8.71
N PRO A 224 6.12 9.00 -8.05
CA PRO A 224 6.92 10.14 -8.48
C PRO A 224 8.42 9.88 -8.57
N SER A 225 8.98 8.99 -7.73
CA SER A 225 10.40 8.63 -7.76
C SER A 225 10.80 7.65 -8.87
N GLN A 226 9.82 6.97 -9.47
CA GLN A 226 10.09 6.01 -10.53
C GLN A 226 10.34 6.74 -11.85
N THR A 227 11.20 6.16 -12.70
CA THR A 227 11.27 6.57 -14.10
C THR A 227 10.07 5.97 -14.84
N ASN A 228 9.04 6.78 -15.06
CA ASN A 228 7.83 6.32 -15.74
C ASN A 228 8.10 6.11 -17.25
N SER A 229 7.72 4.94 -17.76
CA SER A 229 7.83 4.56 -19.17
C SER A 229 6.45 4.52 -19.80
N PHE A 230 6.13 5.57 -20.55
CA PHE A 230 4.81 5.70 -21.16
C PHE A 230 4.63 4.81 -22.40
N GLY A 231 3.42 4.30 -22.56
CA GLY A 231 3.04 3.42 -23.66
C GLY A 231 2.35 4.11 -24.82
N ASN A 232 2.03 3.29 -25.82
CA ASN A 232 1.28 3.69 -27.00
C ASN A 232 -0.22 3.42 -26.80
N CYS A 233 -1.04 4.30 -27.34
CA CYS A 233 -2.48 4.14 -27.46
C CYS A 233 -2.81 3.76 -28.91
N THR A 234 -3.29 2.54 -29.13
CA THR A 234 -3.64 2.00 -30.46
C THR A 234 -5.09 1.58 -30.53
N ALA A 235 -5.65 1.45 -31.74
CA ALA A 235 -7.03 0.99 -31.98
C ALA A 235 -8.12 1.80 -31.26
N THR A 236 -7.88 3.09 -31.02
CA THR A 236 -8.85 4.04 -30.48
C THR A 236 -9.45 4.89 -31.60
N TYR A 237 -10.75 5.14 -31.52
CA TYR A 237 -11.49 6.03 -32.43
C TYR A 237 -10.89 7.43 -32.46
N CYS A 238 -10.55 7.98 -31.28
CA CYS A 238 -10.07 9.35 -31.13
C CYS A 238 -8.67 9.58 -31.74
N HIS A 239 -7.85 8.54 -31.90
CA HIS A 239 -6.53 8.61 -32.53
C HIS A 239 -6.53 7.87 -33.88
N SER A 240 -7.64 7.91 -34.60
CA SER A 240 -7.74 7.42 -35.98
C SER A 240 -7.51 8.58 -36.97
N PRO A 241 -7.22 8.30 -38.26
CA PRO A 241 -6.97 9.34 -39.26
C PRO A 241 -8.25 10.09 -39.71
N GLY A 242 -9.41 9.78 -39.13
CA GLY A 242 -10.70 10.42 -39.46
C GLY A 242 -11.29 10.02 -40.82
N THR A 243 -10.53 9.35 -41.68
CA THR A 243 -10.98 8.81 -42.98
C THR A 243 -11.47 7.38 -42.78
N LYS A 244 -12.75 7.19 -42.48
CA LYS A 244 -13.31 5.86 -42.20
C LYS A 244 -13.51 5.07 -43.50
N SER A 245 -12.50 4.31 -43.94
CA SER A 245 -12.63 3.32 -45.02
C SER A 245 -12.86 1.88 -44.51
N ALA A 246 -12.64 1.63 -43.22
CA ALA A 246 -12.88 0.37 -42.51
C ALA A 246 -13.38 0.62 -41.08
N SER A 247 -13.66 -0.44 -40.31
CA SER A 247 -14.06 -0.35 -38.89
C SER A 247 -13.01 0.37 -38.01
N PHE A 248 -11.73 0.33 -38.40
CA PHE A 248 -10.64 1.15 -37.85
C PHE A 248 -9.56 1.33 -38.92
N ASN A 249 -9.02 2.54 -39.05
CA ASN A 249 -7.78 2.81 -39.78
C ASN A 249 -6.72 3.30 -38.79
N PRO A 250 -5.47 2.80 -38.84
CA PRO A 250 -4.41 3.28 -37.96
C PRO A 250 -4.05 4.74 -38.29
N PRO A 251 -3.66 5.55 -37.29
CA PRO A 251 -3.13 6.88 -37.56
C PRO A 251 -1.79 6.79 -38.30
N ASN A 252 -1.41 7.87 -38.99
CA ASN A 252 -0.09 7.97 -39.64
C ASN A 252 1.05 7.97 -38.62
N GLN A 253 0.78 8.42 -37.39
CA GLN A 253 1.69 8.35 -36.26
C GLN A 253 0.97 7.73 -35.05
N ILE A 254 1.61 6.73 -34.44
CA ILE A 254 1.09 6.11 -33.23
C ILE A 254 1.13 7.13 -32.09
N ALA A 255 0.00 7.31 -31.42
CA ALA A 255 -0.08 8.20 -30.27
C ALA A 255 0.60 7.56 -29.05
N THR A 256 1.69 8.16 -28.57
CA THR A 256 2.35 7.79 -27.32
C THR A 256 1.89 8.70 -26.19
N TRP A 257 1.55 8.14 -25.02
CA TRP A 257 1.22 8.94 -23.85
C TRP A 257 2.43 9.77 -23.39
N GLY A 258 2.20 11.03 -23.00
CA GLY A 258 3.27 12.01 -22.77
C GLY A 258 3.95 12.54 -24.04
N GLY A 259 3.64 11.99 -25.22
CA GLY A 259 4.14 12.45 -26.51
C GLY A 259 3.32 13.58 -27.13
N THR A 260 3.72 14.00 -28.33
CA THR A 260 2.99 14.99 -29.14
C THR A 260 2.45 14.32 -30.40
N LEU A 261 1.19 14.59 -30.72
CA LEU A 261 0.56 14.20 -31.99
C LEU A 261 0.12 15.46 -32.74
N GLY A 262 0.79 15.75 -33.86
CA GLY A 262 0.47 16.88 -34.72
C GLY A 262 -0.55 16.54 -35.81
N CYS A 263 -0.92 17.54 -36.62
CA CYS A 263 -1.90 17.36 -37.70
C CYS A 263 -1.51 16.23 -38.66
N ALA A 264 -0.24 16.14 -39.05
CA ALA A 264 0.28 15.09 -39.93
C ALA A 264 0.25 13.68 -39.32
N GLY A 265 0.10 13.58 -37.99
CA GLY A 265 -0.05 12.30 -37.30
C GLY A 265 -1.41 11.66 -37.52
N CYS A 266 -2.43 12.47 -37.80
CA CYS A 266 -3.78 12.00 -38.12
C CYS A 266 -4.11 12.16 -39.61
N HIS A 267 -3.69 13.26 -40.23
CA HIS A 267 -3.97 13.58 -41.62
C HIS A 267 -2.77 13.23 -42.49
N ALA A 268 -3.00 12.65 -43.67
CA ALA A 268 -1.93 12.48 -44.64
C ALA A 268 -1.34 13.86 -44.94
N ALA A 269 -0.02 13.98 -44.84
CA ALA A 269 0.67 15.17 -45.35
C ALA A 269 0.49 15.15 -46.87
N THR A 270 -0.30 16.10 -47.38
CA THR A 270 -0.39 16.39 -48.81
C THR A 270 0.91 16.97 -49.31
#